data_AF-A0A3N5MQH0-F1
#
_entry.id   AF-A0A3N5MQH0-F1
#
_cell.length_a   1.000
_cell.length_b   1.000
_cell.length_c   1.000
_cell.angle_alpha   90.00
_cell.angle_beta   90.00
_cell.angle_gamma   90.00
#
_symmetry.space_group_name_H-M   'P 1'
#
loop_
_entity.id
_entity.type
_entity.pdbx_description
1 polymer ?
#
loop_
_entity_poly.entity_id
_entity_poly.type
_entity_poly.pdbx_seq_one_letter_code
_entity_poly.pdbx_strand_id
1 'polypeptide(L)'
;MQEKTLELIKKFEQDYEINVSVTEALTYWIVYARIQKSPADGTHHLHHGRKYVSGPNEDGNVLVLRDPFVSDVYSAETWGKMESVDDFVEKALARIIEDKNAADKGQEEGCGTSCG
;
A
#
# COMPACT_ATOMS: atom_id res chain seq x y z
N MET A 1 -8.30 -7.08 -15.72
CA MET A 1 -7.14 -6.16 -15.67
C MET A 1 -6.49 -6.02 -17.05
N GLN A 2 -6.05 -4.80 -17.40
CA GLN A 2 -5.38 -4.49 -18.66
C GLN A 2 -3.87 -4.81 -18.63
N GLU A 3 -3.28 -5.10 -19.79
CA GLU A 3 -1.84 -5.35 -19.94
C GLU A 3 -0.99 -4.14 -19.47
N LYS A 4 -1.42 -2.92 -19.80
CA LYS A 4 -0.74 -1.69 -19.37
C LYS A 4 -0.67 -1.56 -17.85
N THR A 5 -1.69 -2.00 -17.13
CA THR A 5 -1.71 -1.99 -15.66
C THR A 5 -0.72 -2.99 -15.08
N LEU A 6 -0.57 -4.16 -15.71
CA LEU A 6 0.44 -5.14 -15.33
C LEU A 6 1.87 -4.61 -15.55
N GLU A 7 2.10 -3.91 -16.67
CA GLU A 7 3.38 -3.23 -16.93
C GLU A 7 3.65 -2.11 -15.92
N LEU A 8 2.62 -1.32 -15.59
CA LEU A 8 2.70 -0.28 -14.57
C LEU A 8 3.11 -0.86 -13.21
N ILE A 9 2.47 -1.96 -12.78
CA ILE A 9 2.81 -2.67 -11.54
C ILE A 9 4.27 -3.12 -11.59
N LYS A 10 4.71 -3.83 -12.64
CA LYS A 10 6.09 -4.31 -12.75
C LYS A 10 7.11 -3.19 -12.67
N LYS A 11 6.85 -2.08 -13.38
CA LYS A 11 7.72 -0.90 -13.34
C LYS A 11 7.75 -0.28 -11.94
N PHE A 12 6.60 -0.16 -11.30
CA PHE A 12 6.48 0.32 -9.92
C PHE A 12 7.28 -0.56 -8.95
N GLU A 13 7.18 -1.88 -9.07
CA GLU A 13 7.93 -2.80 -8.20
C GLU A 13 9.44 -2.62 -8.34
N GLN A 14 9.92 -2.41 -9.58
CA GLN A 14 11.33 -2.14 -9.88
C GLN A 14 11.80 -0.78 -9.37
N ASP A 15 11.01 0.27 -9.60
CA ASP A 15 11.39 1.65 -9.28
C ASP A 15 11.43 1.90 -7.76
N TYR A 16 10.59 1.22 -6.98
CA TYR A 16 10.42 1.48 -5.54
C TYR A 16 10.86 0.33 -4.61
N GLU A 17 11.30 -0.79 -5.18
CA GLU A 17 11.67 -2.02 -4.46
C GLU A 17 10.52 -2.54 -3.56
N ILE A 18 9.28 -2.38 -4.03
CA ILE A 18 8.06 -2.85 -3.38
C ILE A 18 7.53 -4.06 -4.16
N ASN A 19 6.97 -5.06 -3.47
CA ASN A 19 6.25 -6.14 -4.18
C ASN A 19 4.75 -5.87 -4.08
N VAL A 20 4.05 -5.92 -5.20
CA VAL A 20 2.61 -5.63 -5.31
C VAL A 20 1.90 -6.82 -5.94
N SER A 21 0.94 -7.39 -5.23
CA SER A 21 0.04 -8.40 -5.78
C SER A 21 -1.38 -7.84 -5.88
N VAL A 22 -2.06 -8.21 -6.97
CA VAL A 22 -3.43 -7.80 -7.22
C VAL A 22 -4.31 -9.03 -7.41
N THR A 23 -5.46 -9.04 -6.75
CA THR A 23 -6.50 -10.06 -6.95
C THR A 23 -7.74 -9.38 -7.49
N GLU A 24 -8.20 -9.82 -8.66
CA GLU A 24 -9.45 -9.39 -9.26
C GLU A 24 -10.45 -10.55 -9.14
N ALA A 25 -11.52 -10.33 -8.37
CA ALA A 25 -12.65 -11.25 -8.27
C ALA A 25 -13.93 -10.54 -8.73
N LEU A 26 -15.01 -11.31 -8.90
CA LEU A 26 -16.29 -10.79 -9.41
C LEU A 26 -16.87 -9.68 -8.51
N THR A 27 -16.71 -9.82 -7.19
CA THR A 27 -17.33 -8.93 -6.21
C THR A 27 -16.34 -8.04 -5.47
N TYR A 28 -15.04 -8.29 -5.61
CA TYR A 28 -14.02 -7.55 -4.88
C TYR A 28 -12.70 -7.52 -5.63
N TRP A 29 -11.91 -6.50 -5.31
CA TRP A 29 -10.54 -6.33 -5.74
C TRP A 29 -9.65 -6.16 -4.52
N ILE A 30 -8.45 -6.72 -4.60
CA ILE A 30 -7.44 -6.59 -3.54
C ILE A 30 -6.16 -6.09 -4.18
N VAL A 31 -5.59 -5.02 -3.64
CA VAL A 31 -4.19 -4.65 -3.86
C VAL A 31 -3.45 -4.90 -2.57
N TYR A 32 -2.39 -5.68 -2.65
CA TYR A 32 -1.55 -5.98 -1.52
C TYR A 32 -0.11 -5.58 -1.83
N ALA A 33 0.48 -4.77 -0.97
CA ALA A 33 1.86 -4.30 -1.12
C ALA A 33 2.70 -4.74 0.08
N ARG A 34 3.87 -5.30 -0.22
CA ARG A 34 4.93 -5.59 0.74
C ARG A 34 6.05 -4.60 0.53
N ILE A 35 6.16 -3.67 1.46
CA ILE A 35 7.15 -2.60 1.43
C ILE A 35 8.29 -3.03 2.33
N GLN A 36 9.50 -3.12 1.77
CA GLN A 36 10.68 -3.51 2.54
C GLN A 36 11.07 -2.39 3.50
N LYS A 37 11.43 -2.72 4.74
CA LYS A 37 12.02 -1.75 5.68
C LYS A 37 13.53 -1.70 5.46
N SER A 38 14.10 -0.52 5.64
CA SER A 38 15.56 -0.36 5.66
C SER A 38 16.16 -1.18 6.80
N PRO A 39 17.34 -1.82 6.63
CA PRO A 39 18.01 -2.62 7.67
C PRO A 39 18.30 -1.88 8.99
N ALA A 40 18.19 -0.55 9.00
CA ALA A 40 18.41 0.29 10.18
C ALA A 40 17.33 0.13 11.28
N ASP A 41 16.13 -0.39 10.96
CA ASP A 41 14.96 -0.36 11.85
C ASP A 41 14.85 -1.53 12.84
N GLY A 42 15.87 -2.38 12.94
CA GLY A 42 15.87 -3.52 13.86
C GLY A 42 15.02 -4.71 13.36
N THR A 43 15.42 -5.90 13.80
CA THR A 43 15.11 -7.22 13.22
C THR A 43 13.68 -7.72 13.38
N HIS A 44 12.76 -6.96 13.98
CA HIS A 44 11.46 -7.54 14.35
C HIS A 44 10.45 -7.61 13.21
N HIS A 45 10.54 -6.75 12.18
CA HIS A 45 9.70 -6.87 10.97
C HIS A 45 10.45 -6.33 9.74
N LEU A 46 11.07 -7.21 8.96
CA LEU A 46 11.83 -6.86 7.74
C LEU A 46 10.98 -6.16 6.66
N HIS A 47 9.65 -6.22 6.77
CA HIS A 47 8.71 -5.65 5.82
C HIS A 47 7.46 -5.15 6.53
N HIS A 48 6.86 -4.08 6.00
CA HIS A 48 5.53 -3.65 6.37
C HIS A 48 4.55 -3.96 5.23
N GLY A 49 3.38 -4.51 5.60
CA GLY A 49 2.32 -4.80 4.64
C GLY A 49 1.29 -3.67 4.52
N ARG A 50 0.75 -3.50 3.31
CA ARG A 50 -0.47 -2.72 3.07
C ARG A 50 -1.44 -3.56 2.27
N LYS A 51 -2.70 -3.60 2.70
CA LYS A 51 -3.76 -4.27 1.97
C LYS A 51 -4.91 -3.30 1.77
N TYR A 52 -5.33 -3.18 0.52
CA TYR A 52 -6.48 -2.39 0.09
C TYR A 52 -7.52 -3.35 -0.45
N VAL A 53 -8.77 -3.18 -0.04
CA VAL A 53 -9.90 -3.98 -0.51
C VAL A 53 -11.01 -3.04 -0.95
N SER A 54 -11.51 -3.23 -2.16
CA SER A 54 -12.66 -2.51 -2.70
C SER A 54 -13.42 -3.42 -3.66
N GLY A 55 -14.38 -2.90 -4.41
CA GLY A 55 -15.09 -3.66 -5.42
C GLY A 55 -16.01 -2.79 -6.28
N PRO A 56 -16.62 -3.38 -7.33
CA PRO A 56 -17.46 -2.65 -8.28
C PRO A 56 -18.66 -1.93 -7.65
N ASN A 57 -19.16 -2.43 -6.51
CA ASN A 57 -20.37 -1.92 -5.85
C ASN A 57 -20.06 -1.11 -4.58
N GLU A 58 -18.80 -0.76 -4.35
CA GLU A 58 -18.37 -0.09 -3.11
C GLU A 58 -18.39 1.44 -3.23
N ASP A 59 -18.82 2.01 -4.35
CA ASP A 59 -18.93 3.47 -4.58
C ASP A 59 -17.64 4.26 -4.23
N GLY A 60 -16.48 3.64 -4.48
CA GLY A 60 -15.18 4.23 -4.18
C GLY A 60 -14.70 4.05 -2.74
N ASN A 61 -15.43 3.29 -1.92
CA ASN A 61 -14.99 2.95 -0.57
C ASN A 61 -13.92 1.87 -0.60
N VAL A 62 -12.92 2.04 0.25
CA VAL A 62 -11.77 1.15 0.34
C VAL A 62 -11.48 0.84 1.79
N LEU A 63 -11.39 -0.46 2.10
CA LEU A 63 -10.87 -0.93 3.36
C LEU A 63 -9.35 -0.98 3.28
N VAL A 64 -8.70 -0.28 4.20
CA VAL A 64 -7.24 -0.18 4.30
C VAL A 64 -6.79 -0.89 5.56
N LEU A 65 -6.03 -1.97 5.40
CA LEU A 65 -5.40 -2.68 6.51
C LEU A 65 -3.92 -2.30 6.56
N ARG A 66 -3.53 -1.77 7.71
CA ARG A 66 -2.15 -1.35 7.98
C ARG A 66 -1.42 -2.49 8.66
N ASP A 67 -0.45 -3.06 7.95
CA ASP A 67 0.36 -4.19 8.39
C ASP A 67 -0.46 -5.43 8.82
N PRO A 68 -1.13 -6.10 7.85
CA PRO A 68 -2.04 -7.21 8.11
C PRO A 68 -1.38 -8.46 8.72
N PHE A 69 -0.05 -8.50 8.88
CA PHE A 69 0.64 -9.58 9.58
C PHE A 69 0.80 -9.33 11.07
N VAL A 70 0.67 -8.08 11.48
CA VAL A 70 0.89 -7.63 12.86
C VAL A 70 -0.42 -7.22 13.52
N SER A 71 -1.37 -6.71 12.73
CA SER A 71 -2.62 -6.17 13.24
C SER A 71 -3.77 -6.34 12.24
N ASP A 72 -4.95 -6.64 12.78
CA ASP A 72 -6.22 -6.64 12.02
C ASP A 72 -6.89 -5.26 12.02
N VAL A 73 -6.22 -4.22 12.51
CA VAL A 73 -6.74 -2.85 12.50
C VAL A 73 -6.90 -2.38 11.05
N TYR A 74 -8.11 -1.89 10.75
CA TYR A 74 -8.47 -1.35 9.45
C TYR A 74 -9.06 0.05 9.58
N SER A 75 -8.95 0.82 8.50
CA SER A 75 -9.69 2.06 8.28
C SER A 75 -10.50 1.95 7.00
N ALA A 76 -11.64 2.64 6.96
CA ALA A 76 -12.39 2.83 5.72
C ALA A 76 -12.05 4.21 5.17
N GLU A 77 -11.71 4.25 3.88
CA GLU A 77 -11.39 5.48 3.14
C GLU A 77 -12.28 5.58 1.91
N THR A 78 -12.51 6.81 1.44
CA THR A 78 -13.22 7.04 0.17
C THR A 78 -12.23 7.60 -0.84
N TRP A 79 -12.01 6.87 -1.93
CA TRP A 79 -11.03 7.22 -2.97
C TRP A 79 -11.68 7.84 -4.22
N GLY A 80 -12.95 8.19 -4.12
CA GLY A 80 -13.78 8.65 -5.23
C GLY A 80 -14.14 7.51 -6.18
N LYS A 81 -14.87 7.83 -7.25
CA LYS A 81 -15.37 6.83 -8.20
C LYS A 81 -14.22 6.02 -8.80
N MET A 82 -14.40 4.70 -8.83
CA MET A 82 -13.52 3.72 -9.47
C MET A 82 -14.42 2.80 -10.29
N GLU A 83 -14.23 2.76 -11.61
CA GLU A 83 -15.10 1.99 -12.52
C GLU A 83 -14.51 0.61 -12.81
N SER A 84 -13.22 0.41 -12.53
CA SER A 84 -12.48 -0.80 -12.84
C SER A 84 -11.41 -1.14 -11.80
N VAL A 85 -10.92 -2.39 -11.87
CA VAL A 85 -9.74 -2.81 -11.11
C VAL A 85 -8.51 -1.97 -11.47
N ASP A 86 -8.41 -1.49 -12.71
CA ASP A 86 -7.28 -0.71 -13.19
C ASP A 86 -7.25 0.67 -12.48
N ASP A 87 -8.39 1.35 -12.36
CA ASP A 87 -8.51 2.61 -11.59
C ASP A 87 -8.13 2.41 -10.12
N PHE A 88 -8.55 1.28 -9.54
CA PHE A 88 -8.25 0.93 -8.17
C PHE A 88 -6.75 0.69 -7.97
N VAL A 89 -6.09 0.00 -8.89
CA VAL A 89 -4.64 -0.22 -8.87
C VAL A 89 -3.90 1.12 -8.95
N GLU A 90 -4.23 1.99 -9.91
CA GLU A 90 -3.55 3.29 -10.06
C GLU A 90 -3.61 4.13 -8.77
N LYS A 91 -4.79 4.19 -8.15
CA LYS A 91 -4.99 4.89 -6.87
C LYS A 91 -4.24 4.23 -5.72
N ALA A 92 -4.23 2.90 -5.66
CA ALA A 92 -3.51 2.17 -4.63
C ALA A 92 -1.99 2.39 -4.72
N LEU A 93 -1.42 2.36 -5.93
CA LEU A 93 0.00 2.61 -6.17
C LEU A 93 0.42 4.01 -5.68
N ALA A 94 -0.39 5.03 -5.93
CA ALA A 94 -0.13 6.38 -5.43
C ALA A 94 -0.07 6.45 -3.89
N ARG A 95 -1.01 5.78 -3.20
CA ARG A 95 -1.02 5.71 -1.72
C ARG A 95 0.16 4.93 -1.16
N ILE A 96 0.56 3.84 -1.82
CA ILE A 96 1.73 3.04 -1.41
C ILE A 96 3.00 3.90 -1.42
N ILE A 97 3.16 4.80 -2.40
CA ILE A 97 4.29 5.74 -2.44
C ILE A 97 4.21 6.75 -1.28
N GLU A 98 3.03 7.31 -1.02
CA GLU A 98 2.82 8.23 0.11
C GLU A 98 3.18 7.56 1.45
N ASP A 99 2.76 6.30 1.64
CA ASP A 99 3.07 5.51 2.83
C ASP A 99 4.58 5.23 2.96
N LYS A 100 5.24 4.81 1.88
CA LYS A 100 6.70 4.57 1.87
C LYS A 100 7.44 5.86 2.23
N ASN A 101 7.10 6.97 1.56
CA ASN A 101 7.74 8.26 1.82
C ASN A 101 7.48 8.77 3.25
N ALA A 102 6.30 8.52 3.82
CA ALA A 102 6.01 8.88 5.20
C ALA A 102 6.81 8.03 6.20
N ALA A 103 7.00 6.74 5.92
CA ALA A 103 7.87 5.87 6.71
C ALA A 103 9.33 6.32 6.66
N ASP A 104 9.81 6.72 5.47
CA ASP A 104 11.17 7.21 5.27
C ASP A 104 11.36 8.60 5.93
N LYS A 105 10.39 9.51 5.86
CA LYS A 105 10.47 10.85 6.49
C LYS A 105 10.29 10.84 8.00
N GLY A 106 9.52 9.90 8.55
CA GLY A 106 9.43 9.70 10.00
C GLY A 106 10.77 9.38 10.66
N GLN A 107 11.80 9.03 9.88
CA GLN A 107 13.18 8.87 10.34
C GLN A 107 13.97 10.17 10.47
N GLU A 108 13.63 11.27 9.76
CA GLU A 108 14.42 12.52 9.82
C GLU A 108 14.15 13.37 11.07
N GLU A 109 12.98 13.25 11.71
CA GLU A 109 12.59 14.09 12.86
C GLU A 109 12.68 13.37 14.22
N GLY A 110 13.33 12.20 14.26
CA GLY A 110 13.11 11.21 15.32
C GLY A 110 14.28 10.80 16.21
N CYS A 111 15.31 11.61 16.45
CA CYS A 111 16.15 11.46 17.67
C CYS A 111 17.06 12.68 17.91
N GLY A 112 16.57 13.66 18.65
CA GLY A 112 17.34 14.85 19.01
C GLY A 112 16.73 15.64 20.15
N THR A 113 16.13 14.97 21.13
CA THR A 113 15.71 15.63 22.36
C THR A 113 16.27 14.92 23.58
N SER A 114 17.18 15.64 24.24
CA SER A 114 17.45 15.62 25.68
C SER A 114 18.10 14.37 26.28
N CYS A 115 19.41 14.47 26.54
CA CYS A 115 19.99 13.94 27.78
C CYS A 115 20.50 15.14 28.59
N GLY A 116 19.93 15.31 29.79
CA GLY A 116 20.44 16.20 30.83
C GLY A 116 21.59 15.57 31.60
#